data_AF-A0A3N5F9B9-F1
#
_entry.id   AF-A0A3N5F9B9-F1
#
_cell.length_a   1.000
_cell.length_b   1.000
_cell.length_c   1.000
_cell.angle_alpha   90.00
_cell.angle_beta   90.00
_cell.angle_gamma   90.00
#
_symmetry.space_group_name_H-M   'P 1'
#
loop_
_entity.id
_entity.type
_entity.pdbx_description
1 polymer ?
#
loop_
_entity_poly.entity_id
_entity_poly.type
_entity_poly.pdbx_seq_one_letter_code
_entity_poly.pdbx_strand_id
1 'polypeptide(L)'
;MSPESLHPELVGYVAATLTTVSFVPQALLTLRSGNADGVSLRMYALFTAGVALWLLYGLLTGAWPVILANAVTLALATLILVVAWRGRRRRDGLSRSRR
;
A
#
# COMPACT_ATOMS: atom_id res chain seq x y z
N MET A 1 28.56 -26.93 12.23
CA MET A 1 27.72 -25.89 12.86
C MET A 1 26.34 -26.04 12.25
N SER A 2 25.41 -26.67 12.98
CA SER A 2 24.07 -26.99 12.48
C SER A 2 23.27 -25.70 12.27
N PRO A 3 22.52 -25.54 11.16
CA PRO A 3 21.79 -24.31 10.80
C PRO A 3 20.50 -24.09 11.64
N GLU A 4 20.55 -24.39 12.93
CA GLU A 4 19.41 -24.50 13.85
C GLU A 4 18.92 -23.16 14.45
N SER A 5 19.38 -21.99 13.99
CA SER A 5 19.09 -20.71 14.69
C SER A 5 18.44 -19.61 13.88
N LEU A 6 18.17 -19.80 12.58
CA LEU A 6 17.41 -18.82 11.79
C LEU A 6 16.01 -19.35 11.58
N HIS A 7 15.05 -18.87 12.37
CA HIS A 7 13.62 -19.10 12.16
C HIS A 7 13.13 -18.13 11.05
N PRO A 8 13.02 -18.57 9.78
CA PRO A 8 12.70 -17.66 8.67
C PRO A 8 11.29 -17.07 8.81
N GLU A 9 10.41 -17.78 9.51
CA GLU A 9 9.07 -17.32 9.82
C GLU A 9 9.06 -16.07 10.72
N LEU A 10 9.94 -16.02 11.73
CA LEU A 10 10.01 -14.86 12.62
C LEU A 10 10.46 -13.62 11.85
N VAL A 11 11.46 -13.78 10.97
CA VAL A 11 11.92 -12.72 10.07
C VAL A 11 10.78 -12.28 9.13
N GLY A 12 10.03 -13.24 8.57
CA GLY A 12 8.87 -12.99 7.73
C GLY A 12 7.77 -12.18 8.43
N TYR A 13 7.42 -12.54 9.68
CA TYR A 13 6.43 -11.81 10.46
C TYR A 13 6.89 -10.40 10.84
N VAL A 14 8.16 -10.24 11.22
CA VAL A 14 8.73 -8.91 11.53
C VAL A 14 8.77 -8.05 10.27
N ALA A 15 9.23 -8.58 9.14
CA ALA A 15 9.26 -7.87 7.86
C ALA A 15 7.85 -7.46 7.42
N ALA A 16 6.87 -8.38 7.48
CA ALA A 16 5.46 -8.11 7.19
C ALA A 16 4.88 -7.01 8.08
N THR A 17 5.16 -7.06 9.38
CA THR A 17 4.67 -6.06 10.34
C THR A 17 5.28 -4.69 10.08
N LEU A 18 6.62 -4.60 9.97
CA LEU A 18 7.32 -3.34 9.76
C LEU A 18 6.89 -2.68 8.44
N THR A 19 6.83 -3.45 7.36
CA THR A 19 6.40 -2.92 6.05
C THR A 19 4.95 -2.45 6.10
N THR A 20 4.02 -3.23 6.65
CA THR A 20 2.61 -2.85 6.76
C THR A 20 2.42 -1.59 7.62
N VAL A 21 3.03 -1.55 8.81
CA VAL A 21 2.92 -0.41 9.74
C VAL A 21 3.54 0.85 9.13
N SER A 22 4.57 0.75 8.30
CA SER A 22 5.17 1.91 7.63
C SER A 22 4.20 2.69 6.71
N PHE A 23 3.17 2.02 6.19
CA PHE A 23 2.14 2.68 5.36
C PHE A 23 1.06 3.39 6.18
N VAL A 24 0.90 3.05 7.46
CA VAL A 24 -0.15 3.61 8.32
C VAL A 24 0.02 5.12 8.55
N PRO A 25 1.21 5.66 8.89
CA PRO A 25 1.40 7.11 9.03
C PRO A 25 1.00 7.88 7.77
N GLN A 26 1.39 7.38 6.59
CA GLN A 26 1.08 8.03 5.32
C GLN A 26 -0.41 7.95 4.96
N ALA A 27 -1.07 6.83 5.25
CA ALA A 27 -2.51 6.69 5.12
C ALA A 27 -3.25 7.66 6.03
N LEU A 28 -2.86 7.75 7.31
CA LEU A 28 -3.45 8.65 8.29
C LEU A 28 -3.27 10.12 7.89
N LEU A 29 -2.08 10.51 7.42
CA LEU A 29 -1.81 11.88 6.96
C LEU A 29 -2.71 12.24 5.77
N THR A 30 -2.83 11.33 4.80
CA THR A 30 -3.67 11.52 3.61
C THR A 30 -5.16 11.64 3.97
N LEU A 31 -5.63 10.81 4.91
CA LEU A 31 -7.02 10.84 5.38
C LEU A 31 -7.32 12.10 6.20
N ARG A 32 -6.42 12.51 7.09
CA ARG A 32 -6.59 13.69 7.93
C ARG A 32 -6.50 14.99 7.15
N SER A 33 -5.56 15.11 6.22
CA SER A 33 -5.40 16.32 5.41
C SER A 33 -6.48 16.44 4.33
N GLY A 34 -7.11 15.32 3.94
CA GLY A 34 -7.96 15.24 2.75
C GLY A 34 -7.22 15.62 1.46
N ASN A 35 -5.90 15.77 1.52
CA ASN A 35 -5.08 16.32 0.46
C ASN A 35 -3.90 15.40 0.15
N ALA A 36 -3.88 14.87 -1.07
CA ALA A 36 -2.86 13.97 -1.57
C ALA A 36 -2.00 14.60 -2.68
N ASP A 37 -1.81 15.92 -2.67
CA ASP A 37 -1.07 16.63 -3.71
C ASP A 37 0.37 16.19 -3.88
N GLY A 38 1.03 15.82 -2.79
CA GLY A 38 2.38 15.27 -2.82
C GLY A 38 2.45 13.84 -3.35
N VAL A 39 1.30 13.20 -3.61
CA VAL A 39 1.24 11.79 -4.01
C VAL A 39 1.13 11.68 -5.54
N SER A 40 2.14 11.03 -6.13
CA SER A 40 2.09 10.65 -7.54
C SER A 40 1.05 9.56 -7.76
N LEU A 41 -0.04 9.92 -8.45
CA LEU A 41 -1.14 8.99 -8.77
C LEU A 41 -0.66 7.77 -9.58
N ARG A 42 0.30 8.00 -10.49
CA ARG A 42 0.90 6.93 -11.31
C ARG A 42 1.72 5.96 -10.47
N MET A 43 2.53 6.49 -9.55
CA MET A 43 3.34 5.66 -8.65
C MET A 43 2.43 4.79 -7.77
N TYR A 44 1.40 5.37 -7.16
CA TYR A 44 0.46 4.60 -6.34
C TYR A 44 -0.34 3.59 -7.15
N ALA A 45 -0.74 3.90 -8.39
CA ALA A 45 -1.42 2.93 -9.25
C ALA A 45 -0.53 1.71 -9.56
N LEU A 46 0.73 1.93 -9.93
CA LEU A 46 1.69 0.84 -10.15
C LEU A 46 1.96 0.06 -8.85
N PHE A 47 2.15 0.76 -7.74
CA PHE A 47 2.37 0.14 -6.44
C PHE A 47 1.19 -0.75 -6.03
N THR A 48 -0.04 -0.23 -6.08
CA THR A 48 -1.26 -1.00 -5.78
C THR A 48 -1.40 -2.23 -6.68
N ALA A 49 -1.12 -2.10 -7.98
CA ALA A 49 -1.13 -3.24 -8.90
C ALA A 49 -0.06 -4.29 -8.55
N GLY A 50 1.17 -3.85 -8.22
CA GLY A 50 2.25 -4.72 -7.78
C GLY A 50 1.92 -5.48 -6.50
N VAL A 51 1.35 -4.81 -5.50
CA VAL A 51 0.91 -5.44 -4.24
C VAL A 51 -0.21 -6.45 -4.49
N ALA A 52 -1.14 -6.18 -5.41
CA ALA A 52 -2.17 -7.14 -5.79
C ALA A 52 -1.57 -8.40 -6.45
N LEU A 53 -0.56 -8.24 -7.31
CA LEU A 53 0.17 -9.36 -7.90
C LEU A 53 0.96 -10.15 -6.86
N TRP A 54 1.58 -9.48 -5.88
CA TRP A 54 2.25 -10.14 -4.75
C TRP A 54 1.28 -10.92 -3.86
N LEU A 55 0.08 -10.38 -3.62
CA LEU A 55 -0.97 -11.09 -2.91
C LEU A 55 -1.39 -12.35 -3.67
N LEU A 56 -1.63 -12.23 -4.99
CA LEU A 56 -1.94 -13.37 -5.84
C LEU A 56 -0.82 -14.41 -5.80
N TYR A 57 0.43 -14.00 -5.91
CA TYR A 57 1.60 -14.88 -5.75
C TYR A 57 1.61 -15.59 -4.41
N GLY A 58 1.37 -14.86 -3.30
CA GLY A 58 1.29 -15.43 -1.96
C GLY A 58 0.20 -16.50 -1.85
N LEU A 59 -0.99 -16.24 -2.40
CA LEU A 59 -2.10 -17.19 -2.45
C LEU A 59 -1.74 -18.46 -3.24
N LEU A 60 -1.12 -18.29 -4.42
CA LEU A 60 -0.69 -19.41 -5.27
C LEU A 60 0.42 -20.27 -4.64
N THR A 61 1.22 -19.69 -3.74
CA THR A 61 2.36 -20.37 -3.09
C THR A 61 2.08 -20.80 -1.65
N GLY A 62 0.92 -20.46 -1.09
CA GLY A 62 0.59 -20.74 0.31
C GLY A 62 1.42 -19.94 1.33
N ALA A 63 2.09 -18.86 0.92
CA ALA A 63 2.98 -18.08 1.77
C ALA A 63 2.21 -17.11 2.67
N TRP A 64 1.72 -17.60 3.82
CA TRP A 64 0.89 -16.82 4.76
C TRP A 64 1.45 -15.45 5.17
N PRO A 65 2.74 -15.28 5.49
CA PRO A 65 3.29 -13.95 5.80
C PRO A 65 3.17 -12.96 4.63
N VAL A 66 3.36 -13.44 3.40
CA VAL A 66 3.23 -12.64 2.16
C VAL A 66 1.77 -12.27 1.94
N ILE A 67 0.85 -13.23 2.12
CA ILE A 67 -0.60 -13.02 1.99
C ILE A 67 -1.06 -11.93 2.96
N LEU A 68 -0.75 -12.08 4.25
CA LEU A 68 -1.19 -11.16 5.30
C LEU A 68 -0.63 -9.75 5.08
N ALA A 69 0.67 -9.63 4.79
CA ALA A 69 1.30 -8.33 4.55
C ALA A 69 0.69 -7.60 3.34
N ASN A 70 0.54 -8.30 2.21
CA ASN A 70 0.04 -7.68 0.99
C ASN A 70 -1.46 -7.41 1.05
N ALA A 71 -2.26 -8.21 1.77
CA ALA A 71 -3.68 -7.94 1.95
C ALA A 71 -3.91 -6.60 2.69
N VAL A 72 -3.22 -6.37 3.81
CA VAL A 72 -3.34 -5.11 4.56
C VAL A 72 -2.77 -3.95 3.75
N THR A 73 -1.60 -4.13 3.13
CA THR A 73 -0.97 -3.11 2.28
C THR A 73 -1.87 -2.72 1.10
N LEU A 74 -2.54 -3.69 0.46
CA LEU A 74 -3.44 -3.45 -0.66
C LEU A 74 -4.63 -2.60 -0.24
N ALA A 75 -5.23 -2.88 0.93
CA ALA A 75 -6.33 -2.10 1.46
C ALA A 75 -5.93 -0.63 1.71
N LEU A 76 -4.78 -0.41 2.36
CA LEU A 76 -4.25 0.93 2.62
C LEU A 76 -3.88 1.67 1.33
N ALA A 77 -3.19 1.01 0.41
CA ALA A 77 -2.76 1.60 -0.86
C ALA A 77 -3.96 2.00 -1.72
N THR A 78 -4.99 1.15 -1.78
CA THR A 78 -6.23 1.42 -2.52
C THR A 78 -6.96 2.63 -1.93
N LEU A 79 -7.06 2.73 -0.61
CA LEU A 79 -7.66 3.87 0.06
C LEU A 79 -6.96 5.18 -0.29
N ILE A 80 -5.63 5.21 -0.20
CA ILE A 80 -4.82 6.39 -0.56
C ILE A 80 -5.01 6.75 -2.03
N LEU A 81 -4.96 5.76 -2.93
CA LEU A 81 -5.13 5.97 -4.37
C LEU A 81 -6.51 6.57 -4.69
N VAL A 82 -7.58 6.08 -4.07
CA VAL A 82 -8.95 6.59 -4.25
C VAL A 82 -9.07 8.04 -3.76
N VAL A 83 -8.53 8.34 -2.58
CA VAL A 83 -8.54 9.71 -2.03
C VAL A 83 -7.76 10.65 -2.95
N ALA A 84 -6.57 10.25 -3.39
CA ALA A 84 -5.75 11.04 -4.30
C ALA A 84 -6.41 11.28 -5.66
N TRP A 85 -7.04 10.25 -6.23
CA TRP A 85 -7.76 10.35 -7.49
C TRP A 85 -8.97 11.28 -7.40
N ARG A 86 -9.77 11.17 -6.33
CA ARG A 86 -10.91 12.07 -6.07
C ARG A 86 -10.46 13.52 -5.89
N GLY A 87 -9.38 13.73 -5.14
CA GLY A 87 -8.80 15.06 -4.94
C GLY A 87 -8.36 15.73 -6.24
N ARG A 88 -7.67 14.98 -7.12
CA ARG A 88 -7.24 15.47 -8.44
C ARG A 88 -8.41 15.80 -9.36
N ARG A 89 -9.43 14.92 -9.45
CA ARG A 89 -10.63 15.18 -10.28
C ARG A 89 -11.39 16.44 -9.87
N ARG A 90 -11.53 16.71 -8.56
CA ARG A 90 -12.20 17.94 -8.09
C ARG A 90 -11.48 19.21 -8.55
N ARG A 91 -10.15 19.20 -8.58
CA ARG A 91 -9.32 20.34 -9.00
C ARG A 91 -9.37 20.57 -10.51
N ASP A 92 -9.33 19.49 -11.28
CA ASP A 92 -9.46 19.57 -12.74
C ASP A 92 -10.83 20.12 -13.16
N GLY A 93 -11.90 19.85 -12.39
CA GLY A 93 -13.21 20.46 -12.59
C GLY A 93 -13.24 21.97 -12.29
N LEU A 94 -12.65 22.39 -11.18
CA LEU A 94 -12.57 23.81 -10.78
C LEU A 94 -11.69 24.66 -11.71
N SER A 95 -10.62 24.09 -12.27
CA SER A 95 -9.76 24.80 -13.22
C SER A 95 -10.42 25.02 -14.58
N ARG A 96 -11.35 24.12 -14.97
CA ARG A 96 -12.15 24.24 -16.19
C ARG A 96 -13.30 25.24 -16.08
N SER A 97 -13.85 25.47 -14.89
CA SER A 97 -14.92 26.46 -14.68
C SER A 97 -14.43 27.91 -14.56
N ARG A 98 -13.11 28.11 -14.40
CA ARG A 98 -12.45 29.43 -14.29
C ARG A 98 -11.82 29.91 -15.60
N ARG A 99 -11.89 29.13 -16.67
CA ARG A 99 -11.46 29.48 -18.03
C ARG A 99 -12.70 29.70 -18.89
#